data_AF-A0A1L8RIG1-F1
#
_entry.id   AF-A0A1L8RIG1-F1
#
_cell.length_a   1.000
_cell.length_b   1.000
_cell.length_c   1.000
_cell.angle_alpha   90.00
_cell.angle_beta   90.00
_cell.angle_gamma   90.00
#
_symmetry.space_group_name_H-M   'P 1'
#
loop_
_entity.id
_entity.type
_entity.pdbx_description
1 polymer ?
#
loop_
_entity_poly.entity_id
_entity_poly.type
_entity_poly.pdbx_seq_one_letter_code
_entity_poly.pdbx_strand_id
1 'polypeptide(L)' 'MFNNATKEFHYDNCGKMIQTGEKVWTKWNFPPKSSATQLKSRKELEFENAPILCLNCAEKLISKTF' A
#
# COMPACT_ATOMS: atom_id res chain seq x y z
N MET A 1 -3.93 3.32 -1.14
CA MET A 1 -5.12 3.59 -0.34
C MET A 1 -6.30 2.80 -0.88
N PHE A 2 -7.10 2.22 0.01
CA PHE A 2 -8.28 1.43 -0.34
C PHE A 2 -9.49 2.32 -0.55
N ASN A 3 -10.18 2.18 -1.68
CA ASN A 3 -11.43 2.87 -1.96
C ASN A 3 -12.61 1.99 -1.54
N ASN A 4 -13.30 2.37 -0.48
CA ASN A 4 -14.41 1.58 0.05
C ASN A 4 -15.64 1.53 -0.87
N ALA A 5 -15.80 2.52 -1.76
CA ALA A 5 -16.92 2.59 -2.70
C ALA A 5 -16.74 1.63 -3.89
N THR A 6 -15.52 1.58 -4.47
CA THR A 6 -15.23 0.70 -5.61
C THR A 6 -14.62 -0.64 -5.20
N LYS A 7 -14.23 -0.80 -3.93
CA LYS A 7 -13.49 -1.97 -3.40
C LYS A 7 -12.14 -2.20 -4.09
N GLU A 8 -11.53 -1.12 -4.57
CA GLU A 8 -10.27 -1.13 -5.31
C GLU A 8 -9.14 -0.44 -4.53
N PHE A 9 -7.90 -0.82 -4.82
CA PHE A 9 -6.74 -0.12 -4.30
C PHE A 9 -6.23 0.90 -5.32
N HIS A 10 -5.91 2.09 -4.84
CA HIS A 10 -5.33 3.16 -5.63
C HIS A 10 -4.00 3.62 -5.03
N TYR A 11 -3.13 4.15 -5.86
CA TYR A 11 -1.94 4.84 -5.39
C TYR A 11 -2.29 6.17 -4.75
N ASP A 12 -1.65 6.46 -3.62
CA ASP A 12 -1.89 7.67 -2.84
C ASP A 12 -1.48 8.93 -3.62
N ASN A 13 -0.31 8.90 -4.27
CA ASN A 13 0.26 10.08 -4.92
C ASN A 13 -0.26 10.32 -6.36
N CYS A 14 -0.64 9.28 -7.10
CA CYS A 14 -1.09 9.43 -8.50
C CYS A 14 -2.54 9.01 -8.75
N GLY A 15 -3.25 8.49 -7.75
CA GLY A 15 -4.66 8.09 -7.84
C GLY A 15 -4.96 6.92 -8.78
N LYS A 16 -3.96 6.40 -9.52
CA LYS A 16 -4.17 5.27 -10.43
C LYS A 16 -4.55 4.02 -9.66
N MET A 17 -5.44 3.22 -10.24
CA MET A 17 -5.81 1.91 -9.73
C MET A 17 -4.60 0.96 -9.80
N ILE A 18 -4.44 0.14 -8.76
CA ILE A 18 -3.40 -0.88 -8.65
C ILE A 18 -3.88 -2.15 -9.34
N GLN A 19 -3.11 -2.64 -10.32
CA GLN A 19 -3.43 -3.87 -11.04
C GLN A 19 -2.91 -5.12 -10.33
N THR A 20 -3.45 -6.28 -10.72
CA THR A 20 -3.03 -7.57 -10.15
C THR A 20 -1.57 -7.87 -10.55
N GLY A 21 -0.72 -8.18 -9.57
CA GLY A 21 0.69 -8.49 -9.78
C GLY A 21 1.62 -7.27 -9.85
N GLU A 22 1.08 -6.06 -9.67
CA GLU A 22 1.88 -4.83 -9.67
C GLU A 22 2.75 -4.72 -8.41
N LYS A 23 4.00 -4.29 -8.56
CA LYS A 23 4.92 -4.06 -7.45
C LYS A 23 4.68 -2.67 -6.87
N VAL A 24 4.41 -2.62 -5.57
CA VAL A 24 4.04 -1.38 -4.87
C VAL A 24 4.84 -1.22 -3.58
N TRP A 25 5.02 0.03 -3.18
CA TRP A 25 5.56 0.36 -1.87
C TRP A 25 4.41 0.65 -0.93
N THR A 26 4.38 -0.04 0.20
CA THR A 26 3.42 0.22 1.27
C THR A 26 4.13 0.08 2.60
N LYS A 27 3.69 0.85 3.60
CA LYS A 27 4.11 0.61 4.97
C LYS A 27 3.34 -0.61 5.47
N TRP A 28 4.04 -1.74 5.59
CA TRP A 28 3.47 -2.97 6.11
C TRP A 28 3.78 -3.07 7.60
N ASN A 29 2.74 -3.03 8.44
CA ASN A 29 2.91 -3.23 9.87
C ASN A 29 3.08 -4.73 10.12
N PHE A 30 4.18 -5.09 10.79
CA PHE A 30 4.33 -6.45 11.28
C PHE A 30 3.57 -6.61 12.60
N PRO A 31 3.05 -7.81 12.88
CA PRO A 31 2.41 -8.07 14.16
C PRO A 31 3.41 -7.84 15.31
N PRO A 32 2.93 -7.41 16.49
CA PRO A 32 3.80 -7.02 17.61
C PRO A 32 4.55 -8.21 18.23
N LYS A 33 4.16 -9.45 17.92
CA LYS A 33 4.79 -10.68 18.39
C LYS A 33 4.84 -11.69 17.26
N SER A 34 5.89 -12.51 17.22
CA SER A 34 6.08 -13.57 16.21
C SER A 34 5.00 -14.64 16.24
N SER A 35 4.36 -14.86 17.40
CA SER A 35 3.28 -15.83 17.58
C SER A 35 1.88 -15.25 17.36
N ALA A 36 1.75 -13.94 17.14
CA ALA A 36 0.46 -13.32 16.91
C ALA A 36 -0.08 -13.68 15.53
N THR A 37 -1.38 -13.94 15.45
CA THR A 37 -2.05 -14.22 14.19
C THR A 37 -2.02 -12.98 13.31
N GLN A 38 -1.67 -13.15 12.03
CA GLN A 38 -1.66 -12.07 11.04
C GLN A 38 -2.77 -12.28 10.02
N LEU A 39 -3.40 -11.19 9.58
CA LEU A 39 -4.37 -11.24 8.49
C LEU A 39 -3.64 -11.43 7.16
N LYS A 40 -4.37 -11.86 6.12
CA LYS A 40 -3.80 -11.84 4.77
C LYS A 40 -3.45 -10.41 4.39
N SER A 41 -2.35 -10.24 3.68
CA SER A 41 -1.77 -8.93 3.43
C SER A 41 -2.76 -7.89 2.90
N ARG A 42 -3.52 -8.30 1.88
CA ARG A 42 -4.57 -7.48 1.27
C ARG A 42 -5.65 -7.01 2.25
N LYS A 43 -6.08 -7.86 3.20
CA LYS A 43 -7.14 -7.51 4.16
C LYS A 43 -6.66 -6.53 5.21
N GLU A 44 -5.41 -6.65 5.64
CA GLU A 44 -4.81 -5.72 6.59
C GLU A 44 -4.61 -4.35 5.95
N LEU A 45 -4.12 -4.30 4.69
CA LEU A 45 -4.00 -3.05 3.93
C LEU A 45 -5.36 -2.34 3.74
N GLU A 46 -6.42 -3.11 3.52
CA GLU A 46 -7.80 -2.61 3.47
C GLU A 46 -8.23 -2.04 4.83
N PHE A 47 -7.99 -2.78 5.92
CA PHE A 47 -8.39 -2.39 7.27
C PHE A 47 -7.67 -1.14 7.79
N GLU A 48 -6.34 -1.09 7.61
CA GLU A 48 -5.51 0.05 8.03
C GLU A 48 -5.59 1.22 7.05
N ASN A 49 -6.23 1.03 5.89
CA ASN A 49 -6.25 1.96 4.77
C ASN A 49 -4.86 2.52 4.46
N ALA A 50 -3.86 1.63 4.44
CA ALA A 50 -2.46 2.04 4.38
C ALA A 50 -2.14 2.85 3.11
N PRO A 51 -1.23 3.85 3.20
CA PRO A 51 -0.77 4.59 2.03
C PRO A 51 0.06 3.68 1.12
N ILE A 52 -0.26 3.69 -0.17
CA ILE A 52 0.40 2.84 -1.18
C ILE A 52 0.97 3.73 -2.28
N LEU A 53 2.24 3.54 -2.61
CA LEU A 53 2.97 4.28 -3.63
C LEU A 53 3.39 3.35 -4.77
N CYS A 54 3.30 3.87 -6.00
CA CYS A 54 3.88 3.18 -7.15
C CYS A 54 5.39 3.44 -7.20
N LEU A 55 6.10 2.57 -7.92
CA LEU A 55 7.55 2.66 -8.06
C LEU A 55 8.00 4.02 -8.63
N ASN A 56 7.31 4.52 -9.66
CA ASN A 56 7.59 5.83 -10.25
C ASN A 56 7.38 7.00 -9.28
N CYS A 57 6.36 6.92 -8.42
CA CYS A 57 6.10 7.94 -7.40
C CYS A 57 7.18 7.89 -6.31
N ALA A 58 7.62 6.70 -5.91
CA ALA A 58 8.69 6.53 -4.95
C ALA A 58 10.01 7.12 -5.47
N GLU A 59 10.39 6.81 -6.72
CA GLU A 59 11.63 7.35 -7.34
C GLU A 59 11.63 8.88 -7.41
N LYS A 60 10.49 9.49 -7.77
CA LYS A 60 10.33 10.96 -7.79
C LYS A 60 10.45 11.59 -6.40
N LEU A 61 9.98 10.90 -5.36
CA LEU A 61 10.08 11.39 -3.98
C LEU A 61 11.52 11.27 -3.46
N ILE A 62 12.16 10.13 -3.71
CA ILE A 62 13.55 9.89 -3.33
C ILE A 62 14.46 10.91 -4.00
N SER A 63 14.35 11.08 -5.32
CA SER A 63 15.18 12.04 -6.08
C SER A 63 14.97 13.51 -5.72
N LYS A 64 13.81 13.90 -5.16
CA LYS A 64 13.58 15.27 -4.68
C LYS A 64 14.27 15.59 -3.35
N THR A 65 14.68 14.56 -2.61
CA THR A 65 15.19 14.72 -1.23
C THR A 65 16.72 14.71 -1.17
N PHE A 66 17.40 14.56 -2.32
CA PHE A 66 18.85 14.60 -2.47
C PHE A 66 19.32 15.87 -3.17
#